data_AF-A0A9Q0FM40-F1
#
_entry.id   AF-A0A9Q0FM40-F1
#
_cell.length_a   1.000
_cell.length_b   1.000
_cell.length_c   1.000
_cell.angle_alpha   90.00
_cell.angle_beta   90.00
_cell.angle_gamma   90.00
#
_symmetry.space_group_name_H-M   'P 1'
#
loop_
_entity.id
_entity.type
_entity.pdbx_description
1 polymer ?
#
loop_
_entity_poly.entity_id
_entity_poly.type
_entity_poly.pdbx_seq_one_letter_code
_entity_poly.pdbx_strand_id
1 'polypeptide(L)'
;MNNPRLVSVLVLMFVGLCLLDNGVAAYTSHHSSSTDTTIHTNNWAVLVCTSRFWFNYRHMANTLSLYRTVKRLGIPDERIILMLADDMACNARNKYPAQVFNNENHRLNLYGDNVEVDYRGYEVTVENFLRVLTGRHEAAVPRSKRLLSDEGSHILLYMTGHGGDEFLKFQDSEELQSHDLADVVKQMKEKHRFKELLIMVDTCQAATLFNQLHSPGVLAIGSSMKGENSYSHHLDSDVGVSVVDRFTFYTLAFFEKLNMYDNASLSSLFNFYDPKSLMSTAYYRTDLYQQNLHKVPVTNFFGSVMETIHTESAYRAIPRKISNSVEISIPSENSLEERRNLLNINAQGQNTDIKTTDQNCPFTQKLKKYQSVVEGIEDVDSLVNYGLIMMLLLLVVSSWLSS
;
A
#
# COMPACT_ATOMS: atom_id res chain seq x y z
N MET A 1 62.82 72.28 -2.57
CA MET A 1 62.75 71.85 -1.16
C MET A 1 61.75 70.71 -1.07
N ASN A 2 62.22 69.47 -1.14
CA ASN A 2 61.45 68.25 -0.87
C ASN A 2 62.48 67.20 -0.49
N ASN A 3 62.55 66.84 0.80
CA ASN A 3 63.63 66.04 1.35
C ASN A 3 63.14 64.58 1.54
N PRO A 4 63.68 63.60 0.79
CA PRO A 4 63.12 62.24 0.71
C PRO A 4 63.39 61.35 1.93
N ARG A 5 63.94 61.90 3.02
CA ARG A 5 64.26 61.14 4.25
C ARG A 5 63.12 61.05 5.27
N LEU A 6 62.04 61.83 5.10
CA LEU A 6 60.91 61.81 6.04
C LEU A 6 59.89 60.69 5.73
N VAL A 7 59.76 60.30 4.45
CA VAL A 7 58.78 59.28 4.02
C VAL A 7 59.26 57.87 4.37
N SER A 8 60.57 57.62 4.40
CA SER A 8 61.11 56.29 4.71
C SER A 8 61.01 55.91 6.20
N VAL A 9 60.93 56.88 7.11
CA VAL A 9 60.83 56.63 8.56
C VAL A 9 59.38 56.34 8.97
N LEU A 10 58.39 56.93 8.29
CA LEU A 10 56.97 56.68 8.56
C LEU A 10 56.50 55.30 8.06
N VAL A 11 57.10 54.76 6.99
CA VAL A 11 56.76 53.41 6.50
C VAL A 11 57.37 52.32 7.40
N LEU A 12 58.53 52.57 8.01
CA LEU A 12 59.16 51.62 8.94
C LEU A 12 58.48 51.56 10.33
N MET A 13 57.81 52.63 10.78
CA MET A 13 57.00 52.58 12.01
C MET A 13 55.64 51.89 11.84
N PHE A 14 55.09 51.82 10.63
CA PHE A 14 53.85 51.10 10.37
C PHE A 14 54.04 49.58 10.19
N VAL A 15 55.26 49.13 9.83
CA VAL A 15 55.59 47.70 9.72
C VAL A 15 56.05 47.11 11.07
N GLY A 16 56.53 47.94 12.00
CA GLY A 16 56.99 47.50 13.33
C GLY A 16 55.92 47.33 14.39
N LEU A 17 54.72 47.91 14.22
CA LEU A 17 53.62 47.79 15.19
C LEU A 17 52.62 46.65 14.91
N CYS A 18 52.82 45.87 13.84
CA CYS A 18 51.97 44.72 13.53
C CYS A 18 52.53 43.37 14.01
N LEU A 19 53.59 43.37 14.85
CA LEU A 19 54.28 42.14 15.27
C LEU A 19 54.27 41.86 16.78
N LEU A 20 53.43 42.54 17.57
CA LEU A 20 53.23 42.18 18.98
C LEU A 20 51.74 42.21 19.31
N ASP A 21 51.29 41.11 19.91
CA ASP A 21 49.95 40.81 20.42
C ASP A 21 48.83 40.55 19.41
N ASN A 22 48.73 39.28 19.00
CA ASN A 22 47.64 38.45 19.52
C ASN A 22 47.98 36.97 19.29
N GLY A 23 48.36 36.29 20.37
CA GLY A 23 48.31 34.84 20.46
C GLY A 23 46.85 34.39 20.34
N VAL A 24 46.38 34.21 19.11
CA VAL A 24 45.18 33.43 18.85
C VAL A 24 45.63 31.98 18.94
N ALA A 25 45.25 31.33 20.04
CA ALA A 25 45.26 29.88 20.13
C ALA A 25 44.67 29.36 18.81
N ALA A 26 45.46 28.59 18.07
CA ALA A 26 44.93 27.78 16.99
C ALA A 26 43.97 26.79 17.65
N TYR A 27 42.71 27.21 17.83
CA TYR A 27 41.59 26.31 17.84
C TYR A 27 41.66 25.66 16.47
N THR A 28 42.34 24.52 16.42
CA THR A 28 41.89 23.43 15.57
C THR A 28 40.44 23.24 15.96
N SER A 29 39.53 23.90 15.22
CA SER A 29 38.20 23.38 15.06
C SER A 29 38.44 22.01 14.43
N HIS A 30 38.58 21.00 15.28
CA HIS A 30 37.93 19.75 15.00
C HIS A 30 36.45 20.13 14.78
N HIS A 31 36.13 20.52 13.55
CA HIS A 31 34.97 19.97 12.91
C HIS A 31 35.21 18.46 13.00
N SER A 32 34.84 17.90 14.15
CA SER A 32 34.05 16.71 14.14
C SER A 32 33.02 16.98 13.05
N SER A 33 33.28 16.43 11.87
CA SER A 33 32.21 15.91 11.06
C SER A 33 31.53 14.89 11.97
N SER A 34 30.73 15.36 12.93
CA SER A 34 29.51 14.68 13.25
C SER A 34 28.83 14.65 11.89
N THR A 35 28.98 13.54 11.19
CA THR A 35 27.95 13.10 10.29
C THR A 35 26.69 13.20 11.14
N ASP A 36 25.95 14.30 10.99
CA ASP A 36 24.57 14.38 11.44
C ASP A 36 23.89 13.28 10.64
N THR A 37 23.92 12.07 11.20
CA THR A 37 23.12 10.97 10.72
C THR A 37 21.71 11.40 11.03
N THR A 38 21.08 12.07 10.07
CA THR A 38 19.70 12.54 10.16
C THR A 38 18.87 11.43 10.77
N ILE A 39 18.21 11.70 11.90
CA ILE A 39 17.47 10.67 12.62
C ILE A 39 16.29 10.25 11.73
N HIS A 40 15.97 8.96 11.72
CA HIS A 40 14.78 8.48 11.01
C HIS A 40 13.55 8.98 11.78
N THR A 41 12.68 9.78 11.12
CA THR A 41 11.56 10.46 11.80
C THR A 41 10.19 9.94 11.38
N ASN A 42 10.04 9.51 10.13
CA ASN A 42 8.74 9.12 9.60
C ASN A 42 8.85 8.22 8.36
N ASN A 43 7.74 7.55 8.02
CA ASN A 43 7.61 6.69 6.85
C ASN A 43 6.50 7.21 5.92
N TRP A 44 6.79 7.20 4.63
CA TRP A 44 5.85 7.49 3.54
C TRP A 44 5.72 6.29 2.61
N ALA A 45 4.55 6.14 1.99
CA ALA A 45 4.33 5.18 0.92
C ALA A 45 3.82 5.90 -0.33
N VAL A 46 4.37 5.56 -1.50
CA VAL A 46 3.86 5.95 -2.81
C VAL A 46 3.54 4.67 -3.56
N LEU A 47 2.24 4.42 -3.77
CA LEU A 47 1.72 3.16 -4.29
C LEU A 47 1.04 3.41 -5.64
N VAL A 48 1.57 2.83 -6.70
CA VAL A 48 1.19 3.18 -8.07
C VAL A 48 0.75 1.95 -8.85
N CYS A 49 -0.52 1.92 -9.28
CA CYS A 49 -1.01 1.05 -10.34
C CYS A 49 -0.99 1.84 -11.65
N THR A 50 -0.16 1.42 -12.60
CA THR A 50 0.03 2.16 -13.87
C THR A 50 -0.86 1.65 -15.01
N SER A 51 -1.56 0.53 -14.81
CA SER A 51 -2.30 -0.16 -15.87
C SER A 51 -3.79 0.11 -15.85
N ARG A 52 -4.40 0.02 -17.04
CA ARG A 52 -5.84 0.21 -17.25
C ARG A 52 -6.47 -1.04 -17.86
N PHE A 53 -7.79 -1.02 -17.97
CA PHE A 53 -8.64 -2.07 -18.53
C PHE A 53 -8.81 -3.29 -17.63
N TRP A 54 -9.97 -3.95 -17.80
CA TRP A 54 -10.42 -5.06 -16.96
C TRP A 54 -9.44 -6.23 -16.90
N PHE A 55 -8.77 -6.56 -18.00
CA PHE A 55 -7.80 -7.66 -18.04
C PHE A 55 -6.54 -7.41 -17.18
N ASN A 56 -6.36 -6.19 -16.69
CA ASN A 56 -5.28 -5.80 -15.77
C ASN A 56 -5.76 -5.59 -14.33
N TYR A 57 -6.93 -6.14 -13.98
CA TYR A 57 -7.52 -6.07 -12.64
C TYR A 57 -6.50 -6.28 -11.50
N ARG A 58 -5.65 -7.30 -11.63
CA ARG A 58 -4.60 -7.64 -10.68
C ARG A 58 -3.68 -6.49 -10.28
N HIS A 59 -3.30 -5.59 -11.20
CA HIS A 59 -2.38 -4.49 -10.86
C HIS A 59 -3.02 -3.53 -9.85
N MET A 60 -4.32 -3.26 -9.99
CA MET A 60 -5.03 -2.44 -9.02
C MET A 60 -5.23 -3.19 -7.69
N ALA A 61 -5.58 -4.48 -7.75
CA ALA A 61 -5.70 -5.32 -6.55
C ALA A 61 -4.37 -5.45 -5.78
N ASN A 62 -3.24 -5.56 -6.49
CA ASN A 62 -1.89 -5.55 -5.91
C ASN A 62 -1.63 -4.26 -5.11
N THR A 63 -1.85 -3.10 -5.74
CA THR A 63 -1.64 -1.79 -5.11
C THR A 63 -2.54 -1.60 -3.89
N LEU A 64 -3.82 -1.96 -3.98
CA LEU A 64 -4.75 -1.88 -2.85
C LEU A 64 -4.38 -2.86 -1.73
N SER A 65 -3.83 -4.03 -2.06
CA SER A 65 -3.35 -4.98 -1.06
C SER A 65 -2.18 -4.41 -0.28
N LEU A 66 -1.21 -3.80 -0.96
CA LEU A 66 -0.06 -3.12 -0.33
C LEU A 66 -0.51 -1.90 0.49
N TYR A 67 -1.50 -1.14 -0.01
CA TYR A 67 -2.13 -0.04 0.73
C TYR A 67 -2.71 -0.52 2.06
N ARG A 68 -3.46 -1.62 2.05
CA ARG A 68 -3.97 -2.26 3.27
C ARG A 68 -2.84 -2.70 4.19
N THR A 69 -1.76 -3.29 3.66
CA THR A 69 -0.60 -3.73 4.45
C THR A 69 0.06 -2.56 5.18
N VAL A 70 0.39 -1.46 4.49
CA VAL A 70 1.04 -0.31 5.14
C VAL A 70 0.14 0.37 6.17
N LYS A 71 -1.18 0.43 5.93
CA LYS A 71 -2.15 0.91 6.92
C LYS A 71 -2.23 0.01 8.13
N ARG A 72 -2.27 -1.31 7.93
CA ARG A 72 -2.28 -2.30 9.03
C ARG A 72 -1.01 -2.20 9.89
N LEU A 73 0.12 -1.85 9.29
CA LEU A 73 1.39 -1.61 9.98
C LEU A 73 1.54 -0.17 10.51
N GLY A 74 0.52 0.67 10.33
CA GLY A 74 0.34 1.94 11.02
C GLY A 74 0.74 3.21 10.26
N ILE A 75 1.05 3.13 8.96
CA ILE A 75 1.24 4.34 8.15
C ILE A 75 -0.14 5.00 7.93
N PRO A 76 -0.34 6.26 8.35
CA PRO A 76 -1.62 6.96 8.17
C PRO A 76 -1.83 7.41 6.73
N ASP A 77 -3.09 7.62 6.33
CA ASP A 77 -3.44 8.03 4.95
C ASP A 77 -2.76 9.31 4.50
N GLU A 78 -2.59 10.28 5.39
CA GLU A 78 -1.85 11.52 5.09
C GLU A 78 -0.38 11.30 4.65
N ARG A 79 0.16 10.08 4.83
CA ARG A 79 1.51 9.67 4.42
C ARG A 79 1.53 8.58 3.34
N ILE A 80 0.38 8.29 2.74
CA ILE A 80 0.25 7.34 1.65
C ILE A 80 -0.26 8.09 0.43
N ILE A 81 0.52 8.12 -0.65
CA ILE A 81 0.07 8.60 -1.94
C ILE A 81 -0.37 7.40 -2.77
N LEU A 82 -1.66 7.30 -3.05
CA LEU A 82 -2.25 6.20 -3.83
C LEU A 82 -2.65 6.67 -5.23
N MET A 83 -2.05 6.05 -6.26
CA MET A 83 -2.32 6.33 -7.66
C MET A 83 -2.90 5.10 -8.35
N LEU A 84 -4.17 5.17 -8.81
CA LEU A 84 -4.85 4.08 -9.52
C LEU A 84 -5.25 4.53 -10.93
N ALA A 85 -4.61 3.97 -11.94
CA ALA A 85 -4.83 4.36 -13.35
C ALA A 85 -6.22 4.00 -13.88
N ASP A 86 -6.99 3.15 -13.19
CA ASP A 86 -8.36 2.78 -13.54
C ASP A 86 -9.15 2.42 -12.27
N ASP A 87 -10.47 2.25 -12.41
CA ASP A 87 -11.35 1.88 -11.31
C ASP A 87 -12.10 0.57 -11.63
N MET A 88 -11.58 -0.56 -11.10
CA MET A 88 -12.25 -1.85 -11.28
C MET A 88 -13.46 -2.01 -10.36
N ALA A 89 -13.57 -1.23 -9.28
CA ALA A 89 -14.71 -1.28 -8.35
C ALA A 89 -15.98 -0.74 -9.04
N CYS A 90 -15.83 0.26 -9.91
CA CYS A 90 -16.90 0.85 -10.71
C CYS A 90 -17.01 0.30 -12.15
N ASN A 91 -16.21 -0.70 -12.53
CA ASN A 91 -16.24 -1.24 -13.89
C ASN A 91 -17.53 -2.05 -14.14
N ALA A 92 -18.18 -1.84 -15.30
CA ALA A 92 -19.41 -2.55 -15.66
C ALA A 92 -19.25 -4.07 -15.80
N ARG A 93 -18.02 -4.59 -15.94
CA ARG A 93 -17.73 -6.03 -15.94
C ARG A 93 -17.65 -6.62 -14.54
N ASN A 94 -17.55 -5.78 -13.51
CA ASN A 94 -17.41 -6.25 -12.14
C ASN A 94 -18.75 -6.79 -11.62
N LYS A 95 -18.80 -8.11 -11.41
CA LYS A 95 -19.94 -8.80 -10.79
C LYS A 95 -20.21 -8.34 -9.36
N TYR A 96 -19.20 -7.76 -8.69
CA TYR A 96 -19.24 -7.28 -7.31
C TYR A 96 -19.05 -5.76 -7.26
N PRO A 97 -20.12 -4.95 -7.45
CA PRO A 97 -20.02 -3.49 -7.45
C PRO A 97 -19.37 -2.94 -6.19
N ALA A 98 -18.50 -1.95 -6.36
CA ALA A 98 -17.74 -1.30 -5.28
C ALA A 98 -16.79 -2.22 -4.49
N GLN A 99 -16.48 -3.42 -5.03
CA GLN A 99 -15.60 -4.37 -4.37
C GLN A 99 -14.45 -4.80 -5.28
N VAL A 100 -13.29 -5.01 -4.66
CA VAL A 100 -12.07 -5.49 -5.32
C VAL A 100 -11.45 -6.58 -4.45
N PHE A 101 -11.04 -7.69 -5.06
CA PHE A 101 -10.50 -8.86 -4.36
C PHE A 101 -9.11 -9.21 -4.89
N ASN A 102 -8.24 -9.78 -4.06
CA ASN A 102 -6.97 -10.38 -4.51
C ASN A 102 -6.96 -11.91 -4.37
N ASN A 103 -8.11 -12.50 -4.07
CA ASN A 103 -8.27 -13.93 -3.85
C ASN A 103 -9.68 -14.38 -4.26
N GLU A 104 -9.77 -15.59 -4.81
CA GLU A 104 -11.01 -16.21 -5.28
C GLU A 104 -12.07 -16.45 -4.19
N ASN A 105 -11.68 -16.49 -2.92
CA ASN A 105 -12.62 -16.71 -1.82
C ASN A 105 -13.43 -15.47 -1.44
N HIS A 106 -13.12 -14.30 -2.03
CA HIS A 106 -13.77 -13.00 -1.82
C HIS A 106 -13.95 -12.59 -0.35
N ARG A 107 -13.13 -13.11 0.57
CA ARG A 107 -13.25 -12.82 2.01
C ARG A 107 -12.87 -11.39 2.38
N LEU A 108 -12.08 -10.75 1.52
CA LEU A 108 -11.49 -9.45 1.79
C LEU A 108 -11.74 -8.47 0.63
N ASN A 109 -12.68 -7.55 0.83
CA ASN A 109 -12.81 -6.38 -0.05
C ASN A 109 -11.66 -5.39 0.22
N LEU A 110 -10.87 -5.14 -0.81
CA LEU A 110 -9.71 -4.25 -0.80
C LEU A 110 -10.07 -2.78 -1.04
N TYR A 111 -11.20 -2.49 -1.69
CA TYR A 111 -11.60 -1.13 -2.00
C TYR A 111 -12.30 -0.49 -0.79
N GLY A 112 -13.45 -1.03 -0.38
CA GLY A 112 -14.16 -0.65 0.86
C GLY A 112 -14.31 0.87 1.10
N ASP A 113 -14.70 1.25 2.32
CA ASP A 113 -14.91 2.66 2.67
C ASP A 113 -13.62 3.38 3.12
N ASN A 114 -12.53 2.64 3.28
CA ASN A 114 -11.31 3.11 3.94
C ASN A 114 -10.14 3.38 2.98
N VAL A 115 -10.39 3.47 1.68
CA VAL A 115 -9.36 3.74 0.66
C VAL A 115 -9.44 5.18 0.19
N GLU A 116 -8.35 5.91 0.42
CA GLU A 116 -8.17 7.27 -0.09
C GLU A 116 -7.31 7.22 -1.36
N VAL A 117 -7.92 7.45 -2.52
CA VAL A 117 -7.21 7.52 -3.81
C VAL A 117 -6.88 8.97 -4.14
N ASP A 118 -5.59 9.29 -4.25
CA ASP A 118 -5.11 10.66 -4.50
C ASP A 118 -5.12 11.00 -5.99
N TYR A 119 -4.69 10.07 -6.84
CA TYR A 119 -4.68 10.23 -8.28
C TYR A 119 -5.50 9.12 -8.93
N ARG A 120 -6.58 9.51 -9.61
CA ARG A 120 -7.54 8.57 -10.22
C ARG A 120 -7.52 8.65 -11.74
N GLY A 121 -7.55 7.50 -12.40
CA GLY A 121 -7.78 7.42 -13.83
C GLY A 121 -6.75 8.23 -14.63
N TYR A 122 -7.24 9.21 -15.38
CA TYR A 122 -6.41 10.09 -16.23
C TYR A 122 -5.37 10.92 -15.46
N GLU A 123 -5.51 11.08 -14.15
CA GLU A 123 -4.51 11.79 -13.35
C GLU A 123 -3.22 10.97 -13.13
N VAL A 124 -3.23 9.67 -13.39
CA VAL A 124 -2.07 8.78 -13.21
C VAL A 124 -1.17 8.82 -14.44
N THR A 125 -0.50 9.94 -14.66
CA THR A 125 0.46 10.15 -15.76
C THR A 125 1.89 10.05 -15.25
N VAL A 126 2.85 9.84 -16.16
CA VAL A 126 4.28 9.90 -15.81
C VAL A 126 4.61 11.26 -15.22
N GLU A 127 4.07 12.33 -15.80
CA GLU A 127 4.30 13.70 -15.37
C GLU A 127 3.86 13.94 -13.90
N ASN A 128 2.65 13.52 -13.53
CA ASN A 128 2.17 13.68 -12.16
C ASN A 128 2.94 12.82 -11.17
N PHE A 129 3.32 11.59 -11.56
CA PHE A 129 4.17 10.73 -10.76
C PHE A 129 5.53 11.41 -10.45
N LEU A 130 6.20 11.96 -11.46
CA LEU A 130 7.46 12.68 -11.28
C LEU A 130 7.28 13.97 -10.46
N ARG A 131 6.16 14.68 -10.62
CA ARG A 131 5.82 15.86 -9.81
C ARG A 131 5.67 15.52 -8.33
N VAL A 132 4.98 14.42 -8.00
CA VAL A 132 4.84 13.92 -6.62
C VAL A 132 6.21 13.68 -6.01
N LEU A 133 7.07 12.91 -6.70
CA LEU A 133 8.39 12.56 -6.19
C LEU A 133 9.30 13.79 -6.00
N THR A 134 9.31 14.72 -6.96
CA THR A 134 10.11 15.96 -6.85
C THR A 134 9.48 17.03 -5.94
N GLY A 135 8.20 16.86 -5.59
CA GLY A 135 7.30 17.85 -5.01
C GLY A 135 7.23 19.18 -5.75
N ARG A 136 7.36 19.15 -7.08
CA ARG A 136 7.14 20.31 -7.95
C ARG A 136 5.65 20.40 -8.29
N HIS A 137 4.88 20.92 -7.35
CA HIS A 137 3.44 21.12 -7.49
C HIS A 137 3.10 22.61 -7.64
N GLU A 138 2.03 22.90 -8.38
CA GLU A 138 1.42 24.22 -8.37
C GLU A 138 0.84 24.53 -6.98
N ALA A 139 0.76 25.82 -6.62
CA ALA A 139 0.28 26.25 -5.31
C ALA A 139 -1.14 25.74 -4.98
N ALA A 140 -1.98 25.53 -6.00
CA ALA A 140 -3.36 25.08 -5.86
C ALA A 140 -3.52 23.56 -5.59
N VAL A 141 -2.47 22.75 -5.81
CA VAL A 141 -2.56 21.29 -5.61
C VAL A 141 -2.83 20.99 -4.12
N PRO A 142 -3.86 20.21 -3.75
CA PRO A 142 -4.15 19.92 -2.35
C PRO A 142 -3.00 19.22 -1.62
N ARG A 143 -2.92 19.39 -0.30
CA ARG A 143 -1.87 18.76 0.54
C ARG A 143 -1.87 17.23 0.42
N SER A 144 -3.04 16.59 0.37
CA SER A 144 -3.18 15.13 0.24
C SER A 144 -2.52 14.59 -1.03
N LYS A 145 -2.46 15.38 -2.11
CA LYS A 145 -1.81 14.99 -3.36
C LYS A 145 -0.30 15.25 -3.41
N ARG A 146 0.34 15.62 -2.30
CA ARG A 146 1.76 15.99 -2.23
C ARG A 146 2.52 15.04 -1.31
N LEU A 147 3.64 14.53 -1.79
CA LEU A 147 4.63 13.87 -0.93
C LEU A 147 5.34 14.96 -0.11
N LEU A 148 5.14 14.98 1.20
CA LEU A 148 5.75 15.98 2.11
C LEU A 148 6.88 15.38 2.96
N SER A 149 7.69 14.54 2.31
CA SER A 149 8.86 13.90 2.91
C SER A 149 10.06 14.86 3.01
N ASP A 150 11.00 14.50 3.88
CA ASP A 150 12.19 15.26 4.25
C ASP A 150 13.42 14.35 4.43
N GLU A 151 14.51 14.92 4.94
CA GLU A 151 15.81 14.25 5.07
C GLU A 151 15.87 13.15 6.14
N GLY A 152 14.84 13.06 6.99
CA GLY A 152 14.65 12.00 7.98
C GLY A 152 13.63 10.95 7.55
N SER A 153 12.99 11.13 6.39
CA SER A 153 11.90 10.27 5.91
C SER A 153 12.43 8.99 5.25
N HIS A 154 11.83 7.85 5.56
CA HIS A 154 11.95 6.65 4.74
C HIS A 154 10.76 6.53 3.81
N ILE A 155 11.00 6.12 2.56
CA ILE A 155 9.94 6.07 1.54
C ILE A 155 9.87 4.66 0.96
N LEU A 156 8.67 4.08 0.96
CA LEU A 156 8.32 2.92 0.13
C LEU A 156 7.72 3.42 -1.19
N LEU A 157 8.40 3.20 -2.31
CA LEU A 157 7.87 3.39 -3.65
C LEU A 157 7.51 2.02 -4.23
N TYR A 158 6.23 1.71 -4.33
CA TYR A 158 5.74 0.49 -4.96
C TYR A 158 5.05 0.81 -6.28
N MET A 159 5.45 0.11 -7.35
CA MET A 159 4.89 0.27 -8.69
C MET A 159 4.53 -1.09 -9.27
N THR A 160 3.35 -1.21 -9.88
CA THR A 160 2.91 -2.42 -10.58
C THR A 160 2.20 -2.07 -11.88
N GLY A 161 2.46 -2.88 -12.90
CA GLY A 161 1.91 -2.70 -14.23
C GLY A 161 2.67 -3.50 -15.29
N HIS A 162 2.49 -3.11 -16.55
CA HIS A 162 3.24 -3.70 -17.66
C HIS A 162 4.54 -2.93 -17.92
N GLY A 163 5.60 -3.65 -18.24
CA GLY A 163 6.93 -3.11 -18.41
C GLY A 163 7.77 -4.00 -19.30
N GLY A 164 9.03 -3.63 -19.46
CA GLY A 164 10.01 -4.35 -20.26
C GLY A 164 11.41 -3.86 -19.96
N ASP A 165 12.32 -4.09 -20.89
CA ASP A 165 13.72 -3.69 -20.75
C ASP A 165 13.81 -2.15 -20.62
N GLU A 166 14.07 -1.70 -19.40
CA GLU A 166 14.28 -0.31 -18.98
C GLU A 166 13.05 0.61 -19.02
N PHE A 167 11.82 0.08 -19.06
CA PHE A 167 10.61 0.89 -19.01
C PHE A 167 9.45 0.27 -18.23
N LEU A 168 8.54 1.12 -17.74
CA LEU A 168 7.24 0.78 -17.18
C LEU A 168 6.15 1.61 -17.87
N LYS A 169 5.12 0.96 -18.43
CA LYS A 169 4.02 1.64 -19.11
C LYS A 169 3.06 2.30 -18.13
N PHE A 170 2.65 3.51 -18.46
CA PHE A 170 1.58 4.27 -17.80
C PHE A 170 0.40 4.42 -18.75
N GLN A 171 -0.79 4.04 -18.25
CA GLN A 171 -2.06 4.11 -18.98
C GLN A 171 -2.05 3.52 -20.40
N ASP A 172 -1.21 2.50 -20.64
CA ASP A 172 -1.05 1.86 -21.95
C ASP A 172 -0.66 2.81 -23.10
N SER A 173 -0.10 3.99 -22.79
CA SER A 173 0.21 5.04 -23.77
C SER A 173 1.55 5.73 -23.53
N GLU A 174 1.89 6.01 -22.28
CA GLU A 174 3.16 6.61 -21.87
C GLU A 174 4.09 5.55 -21.29
N GLU A 175 5.39 5.85 -21.23
CA GLU A 175 6.39 4.98 -20.62
C GLU A 175 7.27 5.81 -19.68
N LEU A 176 7.39 5.34 -18.43
CA LEU A 176 8.43 5.79 -17.50
C LEU A 176 9.69 4.98 -17.79
N GLN A 177 10.76 5.65 -18.19
CA GLN A 177 12.02 4.99 -18.49
C GLN A 177 12.93 4.92 -17.25
N SER A 178 13.90 4.00 -17.27
CA SER A 178 14.88 3.83 -16.18
C SER A 178 15.68 5.11 -15.90
N HIS A 179 15.95 5.91 -16.94
CA HIS A 179 16.64 7.20 -16.81
C HIS A 179 15.77 8.25 -16.12
N ASP A 180 14.46 8.32 -16.45
CA ASP A 180 13.53 9.24 -15.79
C ASP A 180 13.44 8.94 -14.29
N LEU A 181 13.38 7.64 -13.93
CA LEU A 181 13.37 7.20 -12.55
C LEU A 181 14.70 7.54 -11.84
N ALA A 182 15.84 7.37 -12.51
CA ALA A 182 17.14 7.74 -11.93
C ALA A 182 17.26 9.25 -11.70
N ASP A 183 16.83 10.06 -12.66
CA ASP A 183 16.90 11.51 -12.59
C ASP A 183 15.95 12.07 -11.51
N VAL A 184 14.78 11.47 -11.33
CA VAL A 184 13.85 11.91 -10.28
C VAL A 184 14.37 11.55 -8.89
N VAL A 185 14.93 10.34 -8.71
CA VAL A 185 15.51 9.91 -7.44
C VAL A 185 16.75 10.75 -7.10
N LYS A 186 17.57 11.10 -8.10
CA LYS A 186 18.68 12.04 -7.93
C LYS A 186 18.20 13.40 -7.44
N GLN A 187 17.18 13.97 -8.09
CA GLN A 187 16.60 15.25 -7.68
C GLN A 187 16.00 15.18 -6.27
N MET A 188 15.36 14.06 -5.90
CA MET A 188 14.88 13.85 -4.54
C MET A 188 16.03 13.86 -3.53
N LYS A 189 17.16 13.21 -3.86
CA LYS A 189 18.32 13.14 -2.96
C LYS A 189 18.99 14.51 -2.80
N GLU A 190 19.21 15.23 -3.91
CA GLU A 190 19.78 16.59 -3.90
C GLU A 190 18.91 17.59 -3.13
N LYS A 191 17.59 17.36 -3.11
CA LYS A 191 16.64 18.17 -2.35
C LYS A 191 16.37 17.65 -0.94
N HIS A 192 17.14 16.68 -0.46
CA HIS A 192 16.99 16.14 0.89
C HIS A 192 15.57 15.64 1.20
N ARG A 193 14.92 14.97 0.24
CA ARG A 193 13.53 14.51 0.37
C ARG A 193 13.37 13.11 0.95
N PHE A 194 14.47 12.39 1.15
CA PHE A 194 14.47 11.11 1.84
C PHE A 194 15.84 10.83 2.46
N LYS A 195 15.81 10.09 3.57
CA LYS A 195 16.98 9.44 4.14
C LYS A 195 17.26 8.12 3.41
N GLU A 196 16.26 7.24 3.41
CA GLU A 196 16.29 5.92 2.77
C GLU A 196 15.06 5.73 1.87
N LEU A 197 15.26 5.13 0.69
CA LEU A 197 14.20 4.88 -0.30
C LEU A 197 14.22 3.41 -0.70
N LEU A 198 13.11 2.71 -0.49
CA LEU A 198 12.89 1.36 -1.00
C LEU A 198 12.00 1.41 -2.23
N ILE A 199 12.53 1.00 -3.38
CA ILE A 199 11.78 0.90 -4.64
C ILE A 199 11.43 -0.57 -4.88
N MET A 200 10.14 -0.88 -5.00
CA MET A 200 9.62 -2.20 -5.30
C MET A 200 8.81 -2.17 -6.58
N VAL A 201 9.18 -3.00 -7.55
CA VAL A 201 8.56 -2.98 -8.88
C VAL A 201 8.06 -4.37 -9.26
N ASP A 202 6.76 -4.50 -9.48
CA ASP A 202 6.13 -5.74 -9.95
C ASP A 202 5.74 -5.62 -11.44
N THR A 203 6.64 -6.05 -12.32
CA THR A 203 6.47 -6.02 -13.77
C THR A 203 7.46 -6.94 -14.49
N CYS A 204 7.29 -7.14 -15.80
CA CYS A 204 8.27 -7.86 -16.63
C CYS A 204 9.58 -7.08 -16.73
N GLN A 205 10.71 -7.78 -16.59
CA GLN A 205 12.05 -7.21 -16.58
C GLN A 205 12.26 -6.08 -15.55
N ALA A 206 11.55 -6.13 -14.43
CA ALA A 206 11.55 -5.11 -13.38
C ALA A 206 12.95 -4.68 -12.92
N ALA A 207 13.91 -5.61 -12.88
CA ALA A 207 15.30 -5.35 -12.50
C ALA A 207 15.95 -4.22 -13.33
N THR A 208 15.58 -4.11 -14.60
CA THR A 208 16.18 -3.15 -15.53
C THR A 208 15.76 -1.71 -15.26
N LEU A 209 14.61 -1.50 -14.62
CA LEU A 209 14.06 -0.17 -14.35
C LEU A 209 14.95 0.64 -13.38
N PHE A 210 15.74 -0.03 -12.56
CA PHE A 210 16.64 0.60 -11.59
C PHE A 210 18.13 0.44 -11.91
N ASN A 211 18.49 0.11 -13.16
CA ASN A 211 19.88 0.04 -13.61
C ASN A 211 20.60 1.40 -13.51
N GLN A 212 19.90 2.48 -13.87
CA GLN A 212 20.48 3.83 -13.95
C GLN A 212 20.53 4.56 -12.60
N LEU A 213 20.00 3.95 -11.53
CA LEU A 213 20.07 4.53 -10.18
C LEU A 213 21.52 4.66 -9.72
N HIS A 214 21.82 5.78 -9.06
CA HIS A 214 23.15 6.10 -8.55
C HIS A 214 23.13 6.92 -7.25
N SER A 215 21.93 7.20 -6.70
CA SER A 215 21.78 7.98 -5.47
C SER A 215 21.96 7.10 -4.23
N PRO A 216 22.73 7.54 -3.21
CA PRO A 216 22.94 6.76 -1.99
C PRO A 216 21.69 6.74 -1.09
N GLY A 217 21.55 5.67 -0.30
CA GLY A 217 20.39 5.41 0.54
C GLY A 217 19.21 4.80 -0.21
N VAL A 218 19.44 4.26 -1.42
CA VAL A 218 18.39 3.66 -2.25
C VAL A 218 18.56 2.15 -2.30
N LEU A 219 17.50 1.42 -1.96
CA LEU A 219 17.38 -0.02 -2.09
C LEU A 219 16.31 -0.31 -3.14
N ALA A 220 16.57 -1.20 -4.09
CA ALA A 220 15.60 -1.54 -5.12
C ALA A 220 15.41 -3.05 -5.21
N ILE A 221 14.19 -3.49 -5.50
CA ILE A 221 13.84 -4.88 -5.78
C ILE A 221 12.79 -4.95 -6.89
N GLY A 222 13.00 -5.86 -7.83
CA GLY A 222 12.08 -6.13 -8.95
C GLY A 222 11.61 -7.58 -8.94
N SER A 223 10.42 -7.82 -9.48
CA SER A 223 9.81 -9.16 -9.54
C SER A 223 10.43 -10.10 -10.58
N SER A 224 11.21 -9.59 -11.54
CA SER A 224 11.81 -10.38 -12.62
C SER A 224 13.12 -9.77 -13.14
N MET A 225 14.01 -10.62 -13.66
CA MET A 225 15.27 -10.20 -14.30
C MET A 225 15.09 -9.79 -15.77
N LYS A 226 16.13 -9.18 -16.35
CA LYS A 226 16.20 -8.92 -17.79
C LYS A 226 15.99 -10.23 -18.57
N GLY A 227 15.12 -10.19 -19.58
CA GLY A 227 14.71 -11.36 -20.37
C GLY A 227 13.67 -12.27 -19.71
N GLU A 228 13.21 -11.98 -18.49
CA GLU A 228 12.14 -12.72 -17.81
C GLU A 228 10.82 -11.92 -17.78
N ASN A 229 9.70 -12.64 -17.82
CA ASN A 229 8.39 -12.08 -17.53
C ASN A 229 8.09 -12.12 -16.02
N SER A 230 7.20 -11.25 -15.55
CA SER A 230 6.46 -11.48 -14.31
C SER A 230 5.13 -12.17 -14.62
N TYR A 231 4.57 -12.89 -13.64
CA TYR A 231 3.40 -13.73 -13.86
C TYR A 231 2.29 -13.43 -12.86
N SER A 232 1.06 -13.53 -13.36
CA SER A 232 -0.14 -13.48 -12.54
C SER A 232 -0.34 -14.75 -11.70
N HIS A 233 -1.19 -14.66 -10.69
CA HIS A 233 -1.64 -15.74 -9.83
C HIS A 233 -3.15 -15.62 -9.56
N HIS A 234 -3.78 -16.70 -9.08
CA HIS A 234 -5.21 -16.80 -8.73
C HIS A 234 -6.12 -16.30 -9.86
N LEU A 235 -6.47 -17.21 -10.77
CA LEU A 235 -7.56 -16.96 -11.72
C LEU A 235 -8.89 -17.02 -10.98
N ASP A 236 -9.69 -15.96 -11.09
CA ASP A 236 -11.00 -15.89 -10.46
C ASP A 236 -12.07 -16.06 -11.54
N SER A 237 -12.94 -17.06 -11.38
CA SER A 237 -13.98 -17.38 -12.37
C SER A 237 -15.12 -16.37 -12.37
N ASP A 238 -15.39 -15.70 -11.26
CA ASP A 238 -16.46 -14.71 -11.15
C ASP A 238 -16.02 -13.34 -11.68
N VAL A 239 -14.76 -12.97 -11.45
CA VAL A 239 -14.15 -11.76 -12.02
C VAL A 239 -13.72 -12.00 -13.47
N GLY A 240 -13.41 -13.25 -13.83
CA GLY A 240 -13.04 -13.71 -15.18
C GLY A 240 -11.59 -13.45 -15.58
N VAL A 241 -10.73 -13.00 -14.66
CA VAL A 241 -9.33 -12.65 -14.89
C VAL A 241 -8.49 -12.99 -13.65
N SER A 242 -7.15 -12.96 -13.76
CA SER A 242 -6.29 -13.09 -12.59
C SER A 242 -6.41 -11.88 -11.68
N VAL A 243 -6.46 -12.11 -10.37
CA VAL A 243 -6.73 -11.07 -9.36
C VAL A 243 -5.51 -10.59 -8.58
N VAL A 244 -4.34 -11.22 -8.74
CA VAL A 244 -3.09 -10.81 -8.08
C VAL A 244 -1.88 -11.24 -8.91
N ASP A 245 -0.73 -10.58 -8.77
CA ASP A 245 0.54 -11.08 -9.33
C ASP A 245 1.34 -11.90 -8.32
N ARG A 246 2.18 -12.82 -8.81
CA ARG A 246 2.93 -13.77 -7.96
C ARG A 246 3.82 -13.06 -6.95
N PHE A 247 4.62 -12.11 -7.42
CA PHE A 247 5.54 -11.37 -6.55
C PHE A 247 4.77 -10.69 -5.43
N THR A 248 3.74 -9.92 -5.78
CA THR A 248 2.87 -9.27 -4.80
C THR A 248 2.17 -10.27 -3.88
N PHE A 249 1.67 -11.40 -4.38
CA PHE A 249 1.04 -12.43 -3.56
C PHE A 249 1.98 -12.96 -2.47
N TYR A 250 3.24 -13.26 -2.81
CA TYR A 250 4.23 -13.72 -1.82
C TYR A 250 4.71 -12.59 -0.91
N THR A 251 4.80 -11.35 -1.38
CA THR A 251 5.01 -10.18 -0.51
C THR A 251 3.92 -10.09 0.55
N LEU A 252 2.65 -10.20 0.15
CA LEU A 252 1.51 -10.19 1.07
C LEU A 252 1.55 -11.37 2.04
N ALA A 253 1.81 -12.59 1.55
CA ALA A 253 1.90 -13.78 2.39
C ALA A 253 2.98 -13.68 3.48
N PHE A 254 4.06 -12.94 3.22
CA PHE A 254 5.06 -12.61 4.23
C PHE A 254 4.48 -11.64 5.28
N PHE A 255 3.87 -10.54 4.85
CA PHE A 255 3.35 -9.52 5.75
C PHE A 255 2.11 -9.94 6.53
N GLU A 256 1.27 -10.85 6.04
CA GLU A 256 0.10 -11.37 6.77
C GLU A 256 0.48 -12.11 8.05
N LYS A 257 1.75 -12.52 8.20
CA LYS A 257 2.28 -13.13 9.42
C LYS A 257 2.91 -12.12 10.37
N LEU A 258 3.00 -10.85 9.97
CA LEU A 258 3.68 -9.79 10.72
C LEU A 258 2.70 -8.76 11.28
N ASN A 259 3.06 -8.22 12.43
CA ASN A 259 2.43 -7.12 13.13
C ASN A 259 3.41 -5.94 13.23
N MET A 260 2.92 -4.77 13.66
CA MET A 260 3.73 -3.54 13.75
C MET A 260 4.92 -3.63 14.72
N TYR A 261 4.92 -4.58 15.66
CA TYR A 261 5.97 -4.76 16.67
C TYR A 261 7.01 -5.81 16.26
N ASP A 262 6.84 -6.46 15.11
CA ASP A 262 7.77 -7.48 14.66
C ASP A 262 9.01 -6.87 14.02
N ASN A 263 10.16 -7.47 14.32
CA ASN A 263 11.48 -7.01 13.84
C ASN A 263 12.02 -7.89 12.71
N ALA A 264 11.13 -8.43 11.86
CA ALA A 264 11.55 -9.19 10.69
C ALA A 264 12.39 -8.31 9.76
N SER A 265 13.54 -8.81 9.31
CA SER A 265 14.50 -8.03 8.54
C SER A 265 14.13 -7.93 7.06
N LEU A 266 14.64 -6.93 6.34
CA LEU A 266 14.54 -6.85 4.87
C LEU A 266 15.16 -8.07 4.21
N SER A 267 16.27 -8.59 4.76
CA SER A 267 16.85 -9.84 4.27
C SER A 267 15.87 -11.02 4.41
N SER A 268 15.08 -11.07 5.49
CA SER A 268 14.06 -12.10 5.67
C SER A 268 12.95 -12.01 4.62
N LEU A 269 12.53 -10.80 4.25
CA LEU A 269 11.58 -10.57 3.15
C LEU A 269 12.18 -11.02 1.81
N PHE A 270 13.41 -10.62 1.50
CA PHE A 270 14.01 -10.94 0.20
C PHE A 270 14.29 -12.44 0.05
N ASN A 271 14.70 -13.11 1.12
CA ASN A 271 14.89 -14.56 1.14
C ASN A 271 13.56 -15.34 1.13
N PHE A 272 12.42 -14.67 1.34
CA PHE A 272 11.10 -15.31 1.24
C PHE A 272 10.69 -15.55 -0.22
N TYR A 273 11.27 -14.81 -1.18
CA TYR A 273 11.00 -14.99 -2.59
C TYR A 273 11.71 -16.23 -3.14
N ASP A 274 10.91 -17.23 -3.53
CA ASP A 274 11.40 -18.46 -4.16
C ASP A 274 11.15 -18.40 -5.69
N PRO A 275 12.19 -18.55 -6.53
CA PRO A 275 12.04 -18.48 -7.99
C PRO A 275 11.04 -19.49 -8.58
N LYS A 276 10.88 -20.68 -7.97
CA LYS A 276 9.91 -21.68 -8.45
C LYS A 276 8.47 -21.20 -8.21
N SER A 277 8.24 -20.65 -7.04
CA SER A 277 6.96 -20.06 -6.63
C SER A 277 6.61 -18.83 -7.47
N LEU A 278 7.60 -17.98 -7.77
CA LEU A 278 7.43 -16.79 -8.60
C LEU A 278 7.33 -17.08 -10.10
N MET A 279 7.92 -18.18 -10.57
CA MET A 279 8.17 -18.45 -12.00
C MET A 279 9.04 -17.38 -12.69
N SER A 280 9.72 -16.56 -11.89
CA SER A 280 10.65 -15.50 -12.26
C SER A 280 11.66 -15.33 -11.13
N THR A 281 12.74 -14.62 -11.38
CA THR A 281 13.79 -14.36 -10.40
C THR A 281 13.62 -12.95 -9.84
N ALA A 282 13.23 -12.84 -8.56
CA ALA A 282 13.23 -11.55 -7.87
C ALA A 282 14.69 -11.07 -7.67
N TYR A 283 15.00 -9.86 -8.14
CA TYR A 283 16.34 -9.30 -8.06
C TYR A 283 16.33 -8.04 -7.21
N TYR A 284 17.22 -7.95 -6.24
CA TYR A 284 17.40 -6.78 -5.39
C TYR A 284 18.81 -6.21 -5.51
N ARG A 285 18.89 -4.89 -5.67
CA ARG A 285 20.12 -4.12 -5.87
C ARG A 285 20.48 -3.36 -4.59
N THR A 286 21.67 -3.61 -4.05
CA THR A 286 22.09 -3.12 -2.71
C THR A 286 23.33 -2.24 -2.71
N ASP A 287 24.02 -2.05 -3.84
CA ASP A 287 25.26 -1.25 -3.93
C ASP A 287 25.07 0.22 -3.52
N LEU A 288 23.86 0.75 -3.64
CA LEU A 288 23.49 2.11 -3.23
C LEU A 288 22.98 2.21 -1.79
N TYR A 289 22.84 1.09 -1.09
CA TYR A 289 22.26 0.98 0.24
C TYR A 289 23.30 0.50 1.26
N GLN A 290 23.74 1.41 2.13
CA GLN A 290 24.89 1.17 3.01
C GLN A 290 24.57 0.27 4.21
N GLN A 291 23.30 0.17 4.61
CA GLN A 291 22.91 -0.57 5.80
C GLN A 291 22.89 -2.08 5.57
N ASN A 292 23.23 -2.84 6.60
CA ASN A 292 23.14 -4.29 6.55
C ASN A 292 21.67 -4.76 6.61
N LEU A 293 21.19 -5.41 5.54
CA LEU A 293 19.81 -5.88 5.40
C LEU A 293 19.33 -6.83 6.50
N HIS A 294 20.22 -7.54 7.19
CA HIS A 294 19.86 -8.40 8.32
C HIS A 294 19.49 -7.62 9.58
N LYS A 295 19.90 -6.34 9.66
CA LYS A 295 19.65 -5.45 10.80
C LYS A 295 18.54 -4.44 10.54
N VAL A 296 18.14 -4.25 9.29
CA VAL A 296 17.09 -3.31 8.92
C VAL A 296 15.75 -4.03 8.95
N PRO A 297 14.83 -3.67 9.86
CA PRO A 297 13.50 -4.27 9.92
C PRO A 297 12.65 -3.80 8.74
N VAL A 298 11.72 -4.64 8.27
CA VAL A 298 10.78 -4.26 7.20
C VAL A 298 9.89 -3.08 7.60
N THR A 299 9.61 -2.92 8.89
CA THR A 299 8.83 -1.81 9.43
C THR A 299 9.49 -0.44 9.20
N ASN A 300 10.80 -0.38 8.90
CA ASN A 300 11.46 0.86 8.50
C ASN A 300 10.91 1.46 7.19
N PHE A 301 10.22 0.68 6.36
CA PHE A 301 9.60 1.17 5.12
C PHE A 301 8.09 0.93 5.09
N PHE A 302 7.61 -0.12 5.76
CA PHE A 302 6.21 -0.54 5.69
C PHE A 302 5.37 -0.18 6.91
N GLY A 303 5.98 0.15 8.05
CA GLY A 303 5.28 0.40 9.31
C GLY A 303 5.29 1.85 9.74
N SER A 304 4.60 2.17 10.84
CA SER A 304 4.69 3.50 11.46
C SER A 304 5.97 3.64 12.28
N VAL A 305 6.51 4.85 12.34
CA VAL A 305 7.50 5.23 13.35
C VAL A 305 6.74 5.68 14.60
N MET A 306 6.75 4.87 15.65
CA MET A 306 6.18 5.27 16.94
C MET A 306 7.21 6.10 17.71
N GLU A 307 6.99 7.41 17.78
CA GLU A 307 7.76 8.26 18.69
C GLU A 307 7.20 8.12 20.11
N THR A 308 7.86 7.32 20.95
CA THR A 308 7.50 7.21 22.37
C THR A 308 8.07 8.38 23.14
N ILE A 309 7.24 9.39 23.40
CA ILE A 309 7.59 10.46 24.34
C ILE A 309 7.46 9.92 25.76
N HIS A 310 8.59 9.67 26.43
CA HIS A 310 8.59 9.34 27.85
C HIS A 310 8.19 10.57 28.66
N THR A 311 6.96 10.61 29.15
CA THR A 311 6.54 11.62 30.13
C THR A 311 7.06 11.23 31.51
N GLU A 312 7.87 12.09 32.15
CA GLU A 312 8.42 11.85 33.49
C GLU A 312 7.36 11.74 34.59
N SER A 313 6.12 12.18 34.31
CA SER A 313 4.98 12.06 35.22
C SER A 313 3.92 11.12 34.66
N ALA A 314 3.40 10.22 35.49
CA ALA A 314 2.16 9.52 35.20
C ALA A 314 1.05 10.53 34.86
N TYR A 315 0.28 10.26 33.80
CA TYR A 315 -0.82 11.11 33.36
C TYR A 315 -1.75 11.39 34.56
N ARG A 316 -1.81 12.64 35.04
CA ARG A 316 -2.76 13.01 36.08
C ARG A 316 -4.14 13.00 35.44
N ALA A 317 -4.88 11.91 35.64
CA ALA A 317 -6.31 11.89 35.36
C ALA A 317 -6.94 13.13 36.01
N ILE A 318 -7.64 13.94 35.22
CA ILE A 318 -8.33 15.14 35.71
C ILE A 318 -9.23 14.69 36.86
N PRO A 319 -9.05 15.20 38.09
CA PRO A 319 -9.93 14.85 39.19
C PRO A 319 -11.34 15.27 38.81
N ARG A 320 -12.23 14.29 38.71
CA ARG A 320 -13.66 14.53 38.51
C ARG A 320 -14.11 15.44 39.65
N LYS A 321 -14.42 16.70 39.33
CA LYS A 321 -15.02 17.65 40.28
C LYS A 321 -16.27 16.95 40.83
N ILE A 322 -16.24 16.61 42.12
CA ILE A 322 -17.41 16.11 42.83
C ILE A 322 -18.36 17.31 42.93
N SER A 323 -19.24 17.48 41.95
CA SER A 323 -20.48 18.22 42.15
C SER A 323 -21.52 17.22 42.62
N ASN A 324 -22.05 17.48 43.82
CA ASN A 324 -23.17 16.85 44.50
C ASN A 324 -23.87 15.67 43.79
N SER A 325 -23.84 14.55 44.49
CA SER A 325 -24.56 13.29 44.25
C SER A 325 -25.87 13.45 43.49
N VAL A 326 -25.87 12.99 42.23
CA VAL A 326 -27.05 12.38 41.63
C VAL A 326 -26.84 10.88 41.75
N GLU A 327 -27.65 10.25 42.59
CA GLU A 327 -27.68 8.81 42.80
C GLU A 327 -28.19 8.15 41.51
N ILE A 328 -27.28 7.59 40.73
CA ILE A 328 -27.64 6.77 39.57
C ILE A 328 -27.81 5.34 40.10
N SER A 329 -29.05 4.93 40.31
CA SER A 329 -29.40 3.55 40.61
C SER A 329 -28.96 2.65 39.44
N ILE A 330 -28.00 1.77 39.71
CA ILE A 330 -27.63 0.69 38.79
C ILE A 330 -28.80 -0.30 38.75
N PRO A 331 -29.40 -0.58 37.58
CA PRO A 331 -30.50 -1.52 37.52
C PRO A 331 -29.99 -2.95 37.78
N SER A 332 -30.74 -3.69 38.61
CA SER A 332 -30.48 -5.08 39.03
C SER A 332 -30.22 -6.02 37.85
N GLU A 333 -29.44 -7.09 38.09
CA GLU A 333 -29.01 -8.12 37.13
C GLU A 333 -30.13 -8.70 36.26
N ASN A 334 -31.39 -8.70 36.72
CA ASN A 334 -32.54 -9.16 35.92
C ASN A 334 -32.78 -8.28 34.67
N SER A 335 -32.35 -7.00 34.68
CA SER A 335 -32.49 -6.08 33.54
C SER A 335 -31.44 -6.28 32.43
N LEU A 336 -30.32 -6.95 32.74
CA LEU A 336 -29.27 -7.28 31.77
C LEU A 336 -29.63 -8.52 30.94
N GLU A 337 -30.38 -9.45 31.54
CA GLU A 337 -30.89 -10.64 30.86
C GLU A 337 -32.07 -10.29 29.93
N GLU A 338 -32.94 -9.38 30.35
CA GLU A 338 -34.02 -8.84 29.51
C GLU A 338 -33.47 -8.00 28.33
N ARG A 339 -32.39 -7.23 28.54
CA ARG A 339 -31.66 -6.53 27.46
C ARG A 339 -30.91 -7.47 26.52
N ARG A 340 -30.34 -8.58 27.00
CA ARG A 340 -29.73 -9.61 26.14
C ARG A 340 -30.79 -10.33 25.29
N ASN A 341 -31.97 -10.58 25.85
CA ASN A 341 -33.09 -11.15 25.10
C ASN A 341 -33.65 -10.16 24.06
N LEU A 342 -33.76 -8.87 24.37
CA LEU A 342 -34.18 -7.83 23.41
C LEU A 342 -33.16 -7.60 22.27
N LEU A 343 -31.86 -7.75 22.54
CA LEU A 343 -30.82 -7.66 21.51
C LEU A 343 -30.81 -8.89 20.59
N ASN A 344 -31.12 -10.09 21.11
CA ASN A 344 -31.28 -11.29 20.31
C ASN A 344 -32.59 -11.28 19.49
N ILE A 345 -33.65 -10.62 19.95
CA ILE A 345 -34.90 -10.43 19.18
C ILE A 345 -34.68 -9.43 18.02
N ASN A 346 -33.87 -8.38 18.22
CA ASN A 346 -33.56 -7.39 17.18
C ASN A 346 -32.53 -7.87 16.13
N ALA A 347 -31.79 -8.94 16.40
CA ALA A 347 -30.97 -9.62 15.40
C ALA A 347 -31.79 -10.56 14.48
N GLN A 348 -33.09 -10.74 14.77
CA GLN A 348 -33.99 -11.60 14.00
C GLN A 348 -35.23 -10.89 13.43
N GLY A 349 -35.26 -9.56 13.40
CA GLY A 349 -36.41 -8.83 12.87
C GLY A 349 -36.10 -7.41 12.45
N GLN A 350 -35.81 -7.21 11.16
CA GLN A 350 -36.32 -6.09 10.35
C GLN A 350 -36.04 -6.37 8.86
N ASN A 351 -36.84 -7.30 8.33
CA ASN A 351 -37.32 -7.17 6.97
C ASN A 351 -38.70 -6.50 7.12
N THR A 352 -38.81 -5.22 6.79
CA THR A 352 -40.12 -4.54 6.69
C THR A 352 -40.14 -3.67 5.45
N ASP A 353 -40.53 -4.32 4.36
CA ASP A 353 -41.64 -3.95 3.48
C ASP A 353 -41.97 -2.46 3.37
N ILE A 354 -41.54 -1.93 2.23
CA ILE A 354 -42.19 -0.83 1.52
C ILE A 354 -43.61 -1.27 1.18
N LYS A 355 -44.61 -0.51 1.63
CA LYS A 355 -46.01 -0.69 1.23
C LYS A 355 -46.17 -0.48 -0.28
N THR A 356 -46.31 -1.56 -1.01
CA THR A 356 -47.01 -1.60 -2.30
C THR A 356 -48.20 -2.54 -2.17
N THR A 357 -49.38 -2.02 -2.52
CA THR A 357 -50.65 -2.73 -2.61
C THR A 357 -50.54 -3.92 -3.58
N ASP A 358 -50.65 -5.14 -3.06
CA ASP A 358 -50.65 -6.37 -3.86
C ASP A 358 -52.06 -6.75 -4.32
N GLN A 359 -52.21 -6.86 -5.65
CA GLN A 359 -53.25 -7.66 -6.29
C GLN A 359 -52.81 -9.14 -6.31
N ASN A 360 -53.69 -10.02 -5.85
CA ASN A 360 -53.52 -11.48 -5.84
C ASN A 360 -53.15 -12.05 -7.23
N CYS A 361 -51.99 -12.72 -7.34
CA CYS A 361 -51.60 -13.50 -8.52
C CYS A 361 -51.53 -15.02 -8.17
N PRO A 362 -52.20 -15.92 -8.92
CA PRO A 362 -52.28 -17.36 -8.60
C PRO A 362 -50.97 -18.16 -8.71
N PHE A 363 -49.90 -17.56 -9.25
CA PHE A 363 -48.65 -18.24 -9.56
C PHE A 363 -47.78 -18.48 -8.30
N THR A 364 -47.82 -17.57 -7.33
CA THR A 364 -47.00 -17.63 -6.10
C THR A 364 -47.42 -18.75 -5.14
N GLN A 365 -48.69 -19.18 -5.16
CA GLN A 365 -49.14 -20.33 -4.37
C GLN A 365 -48.64 -21.67 -4.91
N LYS A 366 -48.52 -21.83 -6.24
CA LYS A 366 -48.00 -23.06 -6.84
C LYS A 366 -46.50 -23.22 -6.57
N LEU A 367 -45.74 -22.14 -6.56
CA LEU A 367 -44.30 -22.16 -6.31
C LEU A 367 -43.97 -22.55 -4.86
N LYS A 368 -44.73 -22.03 -3.88
CA LYS A 368 -44.58 -22.41 -2.46
C LYS A 368 -44.91 -23.87 -2.19
N LYS A 369 -45.90 -24.44 -2.90
CA LYS A 369 -46.25 -25.86 -2.79
C LYS A 369 -45.17 -26.77 -3.39
N TYR A 370 -44.42 -26.30 -4.39
CA TYR A 370 -43.30 -27.04 -4.95
C TYR A 370 -42.08 -27.02 -4.01
N GLN A 371 -41.77 -25.88 -3.40
CA GLN A 371 -40.67 -25.77 -2.43
C GLN A 371 -40.88 -26.66 -1.20
N SER A 372 -42.10 -26.71 -0.65
CA SER A 372 -42.39 -27.57 0.51
C SER A 372 -42.31 -29.07 0.22
N VAL A 373 -42.45 -29.48 -1.05
CA VAL A 373 -42.33 -30.89 -1.47
C VAL A 373 -40.86 -31.27 -1.66
N VAL A 374 -40.01 -30.32 -2.05
CA VAL A 374 -38.57 -30.54 -2.23
C VAL A 374 -37.82 -30.60 -0.90
N GLU A 375 -38.27 -29.84 0.11
CA GLU A 375 -37.68 -29.87 1.46
C GLU A 375 -38.04 -31.12 2.27
N GLY A 376 -39.02 -31.93 1.84
CA GLY A 376 -39.48 -33.13 2.54
C GLY A 376 -38.80 -34.44 2.11
N ILE A 377 -37.74 -34.39 1.29
CA ILE A 377 -37.06 -35.59 0.78
C ILE A 377 -35.75 -35.80 1.54
N GLU A 378 -35.80 -36.64 2.58
CA GLU A 378 -34.66 -36.89 3.49
C GLU A 378 -33.63 -37.91 2.98
N ASP A 379 -33.85 -38.57 1.83
CA ASP A 379 -32.92 -39.59 1.33
C ASP A 379 -32.47 -39.31 -0.12
N VAL A 380 -31.24 -38.79 -0.23
CA VAL A 380 -30.60 -38.35 -1.47
C VAL A 380 -30.31 -39.54 -2.40
N ASP A 381 -30.10 -40.74 -1.83
CA ASP A 381 -29.78 -41.96 -2.60
C ASP A 381 -31.00 -42.52 -3.35
N SER A 382 -32.21 -42.34 -2.82
CA SER A 382 -33.44 -42.64 -3.56
C SER A 382 -33.64 -41.66 -4.71
N LEU A 383 -33.37 -40.37 -4.51
CA LEU A 383 -33.60 -39.33 -5.52
C LEU A 383 -32.67 -39.50 -6.74
N VAL A 384 -31.43 -39.92 -6.51
CA VAL A 384 -30.47 -40.25 -7.58
C VAL A 384 -30.89 -41.51 -8.34
N ASN A 385 -31.39 -42.55 -7.65
CA ASN A 385 -31.88 -43.77 -8.30
C ASN A 385 -33.14 -43.52 -9.16
N TYR A 386 -34.09 -42.73 -8.67
CA TYR A 386 -35.25 -42.33 -9.48
C TYR A 386 -34.86 -41.44 -10.67
N GLY A 387 -33.85 -40.59 -10.51
CA GLY A 387 -33.28 -39.79 -11.59
C GLY A 387 -32.65 -40.65 -12.69
N LEU A 388 -31.88 -41.67 -12.32
CA LEU A 388 -31.27 -42.63 -13.24
C LEU A 388 -32.32 -43.46 -14.01
N ILE A 389 -33.37 -43.92 -13.33
CA ILE A 389 -34.47 -44.66 -13.96
C ILE A 389 -35.24 -43.78 -14.95
N MET A 390 -35.49 -42.52 -14.59
CA MET A 390 -36.16 -41.55 -15.49
C MET A 390 -35.30 -41.18 -16.70
N MET A 391 -33.98 -41.06 -16.54
CA MET A 391 -33.06 -40.88 -17.68
C MET A 391 -33.07 -42.07 -18.62
N LEU A 392 -33.08 -43.30 -18.09
CA LEU A 392 -33.17 -44.53 -18.87
C LEU A 392 -34.49 -44.62 -19.64
N LEU A 393 -35.62 -44.27 -19.02
CA LEU A 393 -36.92 -44.21 -19.70
C LEU A 393 -36.95 -43.14 -20.80
N LEU A 394 -36.37 -41.96 -20.57
CA LEU A 394 -36.28 -40.91 -21.59
C LEU A 394 -35.39 -41.30 -22.76
N LEU A 395 -34.31 -42.05 -22.52
CA LEU A 395 -33.45 -42.60 -23.56
C LEU A 395 -34.14 -43.69 -24.39
N VAL A 396 -34.96 -44.53 -23.77
CA VAL A 396 -35.75 -45.55 -24.47
C VAL A 396 -36.85 -44.91 -25.32
N VAL A 397 -37.52 -43.87 -24.80
CA VAL A 397 -38.54 -43.14 -25.56
C VAL A 397 -37.92 -42.33 -26.71
N SER A 398 -36.76 -41.71 -26.52
CA SER A 398 -36.09 -40.95 -27.59
C SER A 398 -35.54 -41.85 -28.71
N SER A 399 -35.05 -43.04 -28.36
CA SER A 399 -34.62 -44.05 -29.34
C SER A 399 -35.80 -44.68 -30.09
N TRP A 400 -36.95 -44.84 -29.44
CA TRP A 400 -38.19 -45.31 -30.09
C TRP A 400 -38.82 -44.26 -31.01
N LEU A 401 -38.68 -42.96 -30.70
CA LEU A 401 -39.10 -41.86 -31.57
C LEU A 401 -38.13 -41.58 -32.72
N SER A 402 -36.91 -42.11 -32.65
CA SER A 402 -35.84 -41.98 -33.66
C SER A 402 -35.76 -43.18 -34.61
N SER A 403 -36.59 -44.20 -34.41
CA SER A 403 -36.75 -45.38 -35.28
C SER A 403 -38.07 -45.30 -36.02
#